data_AF-A0A0H5Q6C2-F1
#
_entry.id   AF-A0A0H5Q6C2-F1
#
_cell.length_a   1.000
_cell.length_b   1.000
_cell.length_c   1.000
_cell.angle_alpha   90.00
_cell.angle_beta   90.00
_cell.angle_gamma   90.00
#
_symmetry.space_group_name_H-M   'P 1'
#
loop_
_entity.id
_entity.type
_entity.pdbx_description
1 polymer ?
#
loop_
_entity_poly.entity_id
_entity_poly.type
_entity_poly.pdbx_seq_one_letter_code
_entity_poly.pdbx_strand_id
1 'polypeptide(L)'
;MSYQSCQPPSESPAVALRVKTSFTGYPGTPYYNSLIFDGTEVSVDPDLCDYVEAFWTQLLLGSAPTLAFEIDNGVEVFDPGTGEITSVVTGSGGDGVGAGIGEYLPPATQGLLRLSTGTYLSGRRVAGKVFIPGIVDGSGHNAPEVGFQSNTISALNALILATAESNPLMVWAHPQPVTETKPGRAGIIAQVNGGSVWDKWAVLRSRRD
;
A
#
# COMPACT_ATOMS: atom_id res chain seq x y z
N MET A 1 -24.01 -7.28 48.38
CA MET A 1 -23.84 -6.40 47.20
C MET A 1 -22.72 -6.99 46.35
N SER A 2 -23.07 -7.63 45.24
CA SER A 2 -22.12 -8.24 44.30
C SER A 2 -21.78 -7.20 43.23
N TYR A 3 -20.50 -6.86 43.08
CA TYR A 3 -20.03 -6.01 41.99
C TYR A 3 -19.95 -6.86 40.73
N GLN A 4 -20.95 -6.73 39.87
CA GLN A 4 -20.94 -7.35 38.54
C GLN A 4 -19.89 -6.60 37.72
N SER A 5 -18.74 -7.22 37.49
CA SER A 5 -17.64 -6.62 36.73
C SER A 5 -18.12 -6.41 35.29
N CYS A 6 -18.14 -5.14 34.88
CA CYS A 6 -18.39 -4.73 33.51
C CYS A 6 -17.23 -5.27 32.66
N GLN A 7 -17.36 -6.48 32.09
CA GLN A 7 -16.40 -6.94 31.10
C GLN A 7 -16.56 -6.06 29.85
N PRO A 8 -15.47 -5.49 29.31
CA PRO A 8 -15.56 -4.76 28.06
C PRO A 8 -16.09 -5.71 26.97
N PRO A 9 -16.92 -5.21 26.05
CA PRO A 9 -17.41 -6.02 24.94
C PRO A 9 -16.21 -6.65 24.23
N SER A 10 -16.28 -7.96 23.96
CA SER A 10 -15.28 -8.64 23.16
C SER A 10 -15.41 -8.15 21.72
N GLU A 11 -14.71 -7.08 21.37
CA GLU A 11 -14.56 -6.66 19.98
C GLU A 11 -13.91 -7.81 19.21
N SER A 12 -14.52 -8.19 18.09
CA SER A 12 -13.95 -9.17 17.17
C SER A 12 -12.52 -8.73 16.84
N PRO A 13 -11.52 -9.63 16.82
CA PRO A 13 -10.17 -9.25 16.46
C PRO A 13 -10.21 -8.58 15.09
N ALA A 14 -9.56 -7.42 14.97
CA ALA A 14 -9.41 -6.77 13.68
C ALA A 14 -8.71 -7.74 12.71
N VAL A 15 -9.15 -7.79 11.47
CA VAL A 15 -8.55 -8.62 10.42
C VAL A 15 -8.13 -7.70 9.28
N ALA A 16 -6.98 -7.96 8.66
CA ALA A 16 -6.48 -7.17 7.55
C ALA A 16 -6.16 -8.07 6.35
N LEU A 17 -6.41 -7.53 5.16
CA LEU A 17 -6.06 -8.17 3.89
C LEU A 17 -4.78 -7.53 3.35
N ARG A 18 -3.92 -8.34 2.74
CA ARG A 18 -2.71 -7.88 2.05
C ARG A 18 -2.71 -8.37 0.62
N VAL A 19 -2.76 -7.42 -0.31
CA VAL A 19 -2.59 -7.67 -1.74
C VAL A 19 -1.14 -7.34 -2.11
N LYS A 20 -0.43 -8.29 -2.72
CA LYS A 20 0.95 -8.11 -3.14
C LYS A 20 1.02 -7.84 -4.63
N THR A 21 1.91 -6.94 -5.00
CA THR A 21 2.22 -6.67 -6.42
C THR A 21 3.73 -6.77 -6.60
N SER A 22 4.14 -7.57 -7.58
CA SER A 22 5.53 -7.65 -8.02
C SER A 22 5.71 -6.89 -9.32
N PHE A 23 6.89 -6.35 -9.56
CA PHE A 23 7.22 -5.63 -10.80
C PHE A 23 8.49 -6.20 -11.42
N THR A 24 8.47 -6.44 -12.73
CA THR A 24 9.55 -7.06 -13.52
C THR A 24 9.77 -6.32 -14.84
N GLY A 25 10.76 -6.75 -15.64
CA GLY A 25 10.98 -6.23 -17.01
C GLY A 25 11.69 -4.86 -17.09
N TYR A 26 12.20 -4.33 -15.97
CA TYR A 26 12.95 -3.07 -15.91
C TYR A 26 14.30 -3.26 -15.22
N PRO A 27 15.39 -2.58 -15.62
CA PRO A 27 16.67 -2.72 -14.92
C PRO A 27 16.53 -2.40 -13.43
N GLY A 28 17.01 -3.29 -12.55
CA GLY A 28 16.86 -3.16 -11.10
C GLY A 28 15.64 -3.86 -10.49
N THR A 29 14.77 -4.47 -11.30
CA THR A 29 13.72 -5.39 -10.83
C THR A 29 14.32 -6.70 -10.28
N PRO A 30 13.63 -7.42 -9.38
CA PRO A 30 12.23 -7.24 -8.96
C PRO A 30 12.00 -6.09 -7.97
N TYR A 31 10.86 -5.40 -8.13
CA TYR A 31 10.32 -4.52 -7.08
C TYR A 31 9.07 -5.16 -6.48
N TYR A 32 8.76 -4.80 -5.23
CA TYR A 32 7.61 -5.33 -4.51
C TYR A 32 6.83 -4.21 -3.84
N ASN A 33 5.51 -4.30 -3.90
CA ASN A 33 4.60 -3.46 -3.15
C ASN A 33 3.56 -4.34 -2.44
N SER A 34 3.02 -3.85 -1.33
CA SER A 34 1.96 -4.52 -0.59
C SER A 34 0.97 -3.48 -0.10
N LEU A 35 -0.26 -3.57 -0.60
CA LEU A 35 -1.36 -2.73 -0.17
C LEU A 35 -2.18 -3.47 0.89
N ILE A 36 -2.60 -2.74 1.92
CA ILE A 36 -3.34 -3.30 3.05
C ILE A 36 -4.77 -2.80 2.96
N PHE A 37 -5.72 -3.69 3.19
CA PHE A 37 -7.15 -3.37 3.20
C PHE A 37 -7.80 -3.91 4.48
N ASP A 38 -8.95 -3.36 4.84
CA ASP A 38 -9.76 -3.93 5.92
C ASP A 38 -10.20 -5.35 5.54
N GLY A 39 -10.11 -6.28 6.47
CA GLY A 39 -10.62 -7.65 6.35
C GLY A 39 -11.64 -8.01 7.42
N THR A 40 -12.15 -7.02 8.16
CA THR A 40 -13.10 -7.23 9.26
C THR A 40 -14.38 -7.93 8.78
N GLU A 41 -14.81 -7.66 7.55
CA GLU A 41 -15.77 -8.51 6.85
C GLU A 41 -15.02 -9.66 6.16
N VAL A 42 -15.31 -10.90 6.57
CA VAL A 42 -14.56 -12.10 6.17
C VAL A 42 -14.70 -12.41 4.67
N SER A 43 -15.70 -11.84 3.98
CA SER A 43 -15.79 -11.90 2.53
C SER A 43 -14.88 -10.85 1.92
N VAL A 44 -13.79 -11.30 1.31
CA VAL A 44 -13.02 -10.47 0.38
C VAL A 44 -13.92 -10.09 -0.78
N ASP A 45 -13.99 -8.80 -1.05
CA ASP A 45 -14.60 -8.29 -2.26
C ASP A 45 -13.96 -9.00 -3.46
N PRO A 46 -14.73 -9.73 -4.29
CA PRO A 46 -14.18 -10.44 -5.44
C PRO A 46 -13.44 -9.50 -6.39
N ASP A 47 -13.77 -8.21 -6.38
CA ASP A 47 -13.21 -7.19 -7.27
C ASP A 47 -12.01 -6.46 -6.65
N LEU A 48 -11.55 -6.84 -5.44
CA LEU A 48 -10.45 -6.16 -4.75
C LEU A 48 -9.16 -6.12 -5.58
N CYS A 49 -8.81 -7.24 -6.23
CA CYS A 49 -7.65 -7.32 -7.11
C CYS A 49 -7.82 -6.44 -8.36
N ASP A 50 -9.03 -6.37 -8.93
CA ASP A 50 -9.35 -5.52 -10.08
C ASP A 50 -9.22 -4.03 -9.73
N TYR A 51 -9.62 -3.61 -8.52
CA TYR A 51 -9.38 -2.24 -8.05
C TYR A 51 -7.89 -1.92 -7.91
N VAL A 52 -7.08 -2.89 -7.47
CA VAL A 52 -5.62 -2.74 -7.37
C VAL A 52 -4.98 -2.71 -8.76
N GLU A 53 -5.47 -3.50 -9.72
CA GLU A 53 -5.05 -3.46 -11.12
C GLU A 53 -5.33 -2.10 -11.76
N ALA A 54 -6.55 -1.59 -11.59
CA ALA A 54 -6.93 -0.27 -12.08
C ALA A 54 -6.06 0.84 -11.46
N PHE A 55 -5.75 0.73 -10.16
CA PHE A 55 -4.83 1.64 -9.47
C PHE A 55 -3.43 1.62 -10.08
N TRP A 56 -2.84 0.43 -10.27
CA TRP A 56 -1.50 0.32 -10.87
C TRP A 56 -1.46 0.77 -12.31
N THR A 57 -2.46 0.41 -13.11
CA THR A 57 -2.59 0.84 -14.51
C THR A 57 -2.56 2.38 -14.62
N GLN A 58 -3.26 3.08 -13.73
CA GLN A 58 -3.25 4.55 -13.70
C GLN A 58 -1.93 5.13 -13.18
N LEU A 59 -1.31 4.50 -12.17
CA LEU A 59 -0.02 4.96 -11.64
C LEU A 59 1.14 4.80 -12.63
N LEU A 60 1.12 3.73 -13.42
CA LEU A 60 2.21 3.39 -14.34
C LEU A 60 2.12 4.07 -15.71
N LEU A 61 1.16 4.99 -15.91
CA LEU A 61 1.15 5.88 -17.07
C LEU A 61 2.42 6.74 -17.18
N GLY A 62 3.14 6.93 -16.07
CA GLY A 62 4.43 7.61 -16.03
C GLY A 62 5.66 6.70 -15.97
N SER A 63 5.47 5.39 -16.12
CA SER A 63 6.53 4.37 -15.98
C SER A 63 6.85 3.69 -17.31
N ALA A 64 8.05 3.15 -17.43
CA ALA A 64 8.58 2.53 -18.63
C ALA A 64 7.68 1.40 -19.15
N PRO A 65 7.49 1.28 -20.47
CA PRO A 65 6.60 0.26 -21.05
C PRO A 65 7.13 -1.17 -20.92
N THR A 66 8.41 -1.33 -20.57
CA THR A 66 8.97 -2.65 -20.26
C THR A 66 8.77 -3.05 -18.80
N LEU A 67 8.40 -2.11 -17.92
CA LEU A 67 8.05 -2.44 -16.54
C LEU A 67 6.67 -3.11 -16.52
N ALA A 68 6.65 -4.40 -16.23
CA ALA A 68 5.43 -5.16 -16.02
C ALA A 68 5.12 -5.23 -14.52
N PHE A 69 3.83 -5.26 -14.16
CA PHE A 69 3.38 -5.58 -12.82
C PHE A 69 2.52 -6.84 -12.84
N GLU A 70 2.56 -7.59 -11.74
CA GLU A 70 1.74 -8.78 -11.51
C GLU A 70 1.21 -8.73 -10.08
N ILE A 71 -0.11 -8.83 -9.94
CA ILE A 71 -0.83 -8.90 -8.68
C ILE A 71 -1.01 -10.37 -8.32
N ASP A 72 -0.50 -10.74 -7.14
CA ASP A 72 -0.65 -12.09 -6.60
C ASP A 72 -2.15 -12.41 -6.40
N ASN A 73 -2.60 -13.55 -6.92
CA ASN A 73 -3.97 -13.99 -6.72
C ASN A 73 -4.22 -14.51 -5.29
N GLY A 74 -3.16 -14.77 -4.52
CA GLY A 74 -3.25 -15.05 -3.09
C GLY A 74 -3.31 -13.77 -2.27
N VAL A 75 -4.51 -13.40 -1.81
CA VAL A 75 -4.70 -12.31 -0.85
C VAL A 75 -4.47 -12.87 0.55
N GLU A 76 -3.45 -12.37 1.25
CA GLU A 76 -3.17 -12.83 2.62
C GLU A 76 -4.13 -12.18 3.60
N VAL A 77 -4.77 -13.00 4.43
CA VAL A 77 -5.53 -12.56 5.59
C VAL A 77 -4.60 -12.65 6.79
N PHE A 78 -4.42 -11.56 7.52
CA PHE A 78 -3.51 -11.53 8.67
C PHE A 78 -4.10 -10.74 9.85
N ASP A 79 -3.64 -11.06 11.05
CA ASP A 79 -3.95 -10.31 12.26
C ASP A 79 -3.04 -9.07 12.32
N PRO A 80 -3.58 -7.84 12.27
CA PRO A 80 -2.78 -6.62 12.30
C PRO A 80 -2.10 -6.37 13.64
N GLY A 81 -2.58 -6.96 14.74
CA GLY A 81 -2.03 -6.86 16.09
C GLY A 81 -0.75 -7.67 16.28
N THR A 82 -0.67 -8.86 15.66
CA THR A 82 0.48 -9.77 15.74
C THR A 82 1.35 -9.78 14.47
N GLY A 83 0.75 -9.50 13.32
CA GLY A 83 1.38 -9.62 12.00
C GLY A 83 1.34 -11.05 11.43
N GLU A 84 0.70 -12.00 12.13
CA GLU A 84 0.62 -13.40 11.70
C GLU A 84 -0.43 -13.57 10.59
N ILE A 85 -0.05 -14.28 9.53
CA ILE A 85 -0.96 -14.66 8.45
C ILE A 85 -1.83 -15.81 8.96
N THR A 86 -3.15 -15.63 8.91
CA THR A 86 -4.13 -16.60 9.41
C THR A 86 -4.69 -17.47 8.29
N SER A 87 -4.83 -16.93 7.08
CA SER A 87 -5.26 -17.66 5.90
C SER A 87 -4.87 -16.93 4.62
N VAL A 88 -5.08 -17.58 3.48
CA VAL A 88 -4.96 -16.98 2.15
C VAL A 88 -6.27 -17.23 1.41
N VAL A 89 -6.80 -16.19 0.81
CA VAL A 89 -8.01 -16.25 -0.03
C VAL A 89 -7.62 -15.95 -1.47
N THR A 90 -8.31 -16.58 -2.41
CA THR A 90 -8.03 -16.45 -3.84
C THR A 90 -8.82 -15.29 -4.42
N GLY A 91 -8.14 -14.27 -4.94
CA GLY A 91 -8.70 -13.20 -5.77
C GLY A 91 -8.51 -13.47 -7.27
N SER A 92 -8.92 -12.51 -8.10
CA SER A 92 -8.75 -12.57 -9.56
C SER A 92 -7.29 -12.48 -10.01
N GLY A 93 -6.41 -11.87 -9.20
CA GLY A 93 -5.05 -11.50 -9.64
C GLY A 93 -5.11 -10.28 -10.57
N GLY A 94 -4.10 -10.10 -11.41
CA GLY A 94 -4.08 -9.04 -12.42
C GLY A 94 -2.68 -8.74 -12.91
N ASP A 95 -2.54 -8.23 -14.12
CA ASP A 95 -1.26 -7.88 -14.70
C ASP A 95 -1.37 -6.68 -15.63
N GLY A 96 -0.23 -6.08 -15.93
CA GLY A 96 -0.17 -5.00 -16.89
C GLY A 96 1.24 -4.44 -17.04
N VAL A 97 1.36 -3.39 -17.83
CA VAL A 97 2.64 -2.74 -18.15
C VAL A 97 2.55 -1.24 -17.99
N GLY A 98 3.70 -0.60 -17.80
CA GLY A 98 3.80 0.86 -17.90
C GLY A 98 3.41 1.37 -19.30
N ALA A 99 3.07 2.65 -19.36
CA ALA A 99 2.69 3.31 -20.61
C ALA A 99 3.37 4.68 -20.80
N GLY A 100 4.41 4.95 -20.01
CA GLY A 100 5.19 6.18 -20.08
C GLY A 100 5.99 6.28 -21.38
N ILE A 101 6.16 7.52 -21.84
CA ILE A 101 6.94 7.87 -23.02
C ILE A 101 8.16 8.65 -22.56
N GLY A 102 9.36 8.28 -23.03
CA GLY A 102 10.59 8.99 -22.70
C GLY A 102 11.78 8.06 -22.47
N GLU A 103 12.91 8.67 -22.11
CA GLU A 103 14.10 7.96 -21.67
C GLU A 103 13.95 7.47 -20.23
N TYR A 104 14.62 6.36 -19.94
CA TYR A 104 14.52 5.71 -18.63
C TYR A 104 15.35 6.47 -17.60
N LEU A 105 14.74 6.87 -16.48
CA LEU A 105 15.50 7.41 -15.37
C LEU A 105 16.30 6.29 -14.67
N PRO A 106 17.37 6.62 -13.94
CA PRO A 106 18.14 5.62 -13.20
C PRO A 106 17.22 4.73 -12.34
N PRO A 107 17.46 3.40 -12.28
CA PRO A 107 16.60 2.45 -11.56
C PRO A 107 16.30 2.74 -10.09
N ALA A 108 17.14 3.55 -9.44
CA ALA A 108 16.95 3.97 -8.06
C ALA A 108 15.92 5.11 -7.91
N THR A 109 15.57 5.79 -9.00
CA THR A 109 14.61 6.90 -9.06
C THR A 109 13.19 6.37 -9.05
N GLN A 110 12.43 6.71 -8.01
CA GLN A 110 11.05 6.26 -7.82
C GLN A 110 10.12 7.43 -7.49
N GLY A 111 8.88 7.34 -7.96
CA GLY A 111 7.79 8.17 -7.44
C GLY A 111 7.48 7.78 -6.00
N LEU A 112 7.10 8.76 -5.17
CA LEU A 112 6.67 8.51 -3.79
C LEU A 112 5.29 9.09 -3.54
N LEU A 113 4.32 8.20 -3.37
CA LEU A 113 3.00 8.53 -2.85
C LEU A 113 2.99 8.35 -1.33
N ARG A 114 2.59 9.40 -0.61
CA ARG A 114 2.46 9.42 0.85
C ARG A 114 1.00 9.29 1.23
N LEU A 115 0.65 8.20 1.90
CA LEU A 115 -0.70 7.95 2.38
C LEU A 115 -0.90 8.63 3.74
N SER A 116 -2.05 9.26 3.93
CA SER A 116 -2.43 9.94 5.16
C SER A 116 -3.67 9.31 5.79
N THR A 117 -3.64 9.18 7.11
CA THR A 117 -4.73 8.63 7.92
C THR A 117 -5.18 9.65 8.97
N GLY A 118 -6.33 9.42 9.61
CA GLY A 118 -6.77 10.19 10.79
C GLY A 118 -6.20 9.68 12.13
N THR A 119 -5.57 8.51 12.13
CA THR A 119 -5.20 7.77 13.35
C THR A 119 -3.81 8.16 13.85
N TYR A 120 -3.68 8.31 15.16
CA TYR A 120 -2.41 8.58 15.84
C TYR A 120 -2.02 7.40 16.73
N LEU A 121 -0.75 7.04 16.70
CA LEU A 121 -0.14 6.01 17.54
C LEU A 121 1.12 6.61 18.17
N SER A 122 1.20 6.58 19.50
CA SER A 122 2.34 7.12 20.26
C SER A 122 2.66 8.58 19.90
N GLY A 123 1.62 9.42 19.74
CA GLY A 123 1.78 10.84 19.41
C GLY A 123 2.20 11.14 17.97
N ARG A 124 2.23 10.15 17.07
CA ARG A 124 2.53 10.33 15.65
C ARG A 124 1.38 9.81 14.80
N ARG A 125 1.07 10.52 13.73
CA ARG A 125 0.08 10.08 12.74
C ARG A 125 0.59 8.83 12.04
N VAL A 126 -0.25 7.80 11.95
CA VAL A 126 0.03 6.61 11.16
C VAL A 126 0.00 7.02 9.68
N ALA A 127 1.08 6.74 8.94
CA ALA A 127 1.22 7.20 7.56
C ALA A 127 1.92 6.12 6.73
N GLY A 128 1.41 5.92 5.52
CA GLY A 128 1.91 4.92 4.57
C GLY A 128 2.76 5.54 3.48
N LYS A 129 3.49 4.69 2.76
CA LYS A 129 4.28 5.08 1.60
C LYS A 129 4.10 4.03 0.51
N VAL A 130 3.81 4.47 -0.69
CA VAL A 130 3.76 3.65 -1.90
C VAL A 130 4.83 4.19 -2.85
N PHE A 131 5.74 3.31 -3.25
CA PHE A 131 6.79 3.65 -4.21
C PHE A 131 6.37 3.22 -5.61
N ILE A 132 6.62 4.08 -6.59
CA ILE A 132 6.24 3.89 -7.99
C ILE A 132 7.54 3.72 -8.80
N PRO A 133 7.87 2.51 -9.28
CA PRO A 133 9.14 2.23 -9.95
C PRO A 133 9.12 2.56 -11.45
N GLY A 134 10.29 2.48 -12.07
CA GLY A 134 10.47 2.52 -13.53
C GLY A 134 10.10 3.85 -14.18
N ILE A 135 10.33 4.98 -13.51
CA ILE A 135 9.95 6.30 -14.01
C ILE A 135 10.70 6.65 -15.30
N VAL A 136 10.01 7.24 -16.27
CA VAL A 136 10.60 7.85 -17.48
C VAL A 136 10.71 9.36 -17.35
N ASP A 137 11.64 9.98 -18.09
CA ASP A 137 11.89 11.42 -18.04
C ASP A 137 10.69 12.28 -18.50
N GLY A 138 9.79 11.73 -19.32
CA GLY A 138 8.51 12.35 -19.67
C GLY A 138 7.54 12.52 -18.49
N SER A 139 7.83 11.90 -17.34
CA SER A 139 7.15 12.15 -16.06
C SER A 139 7.85 13.21 -15.21
N GLY A 140 8.94 13.77 -15.72
CA GLY A 140 9.77 14.80 -15.10
C GLY A 140 11.23 14.40 -14.93
N HIS A 141 12.14 15.31 -15.25
CA HIS A 141 13.57 15.05 -15.18
C HIS A 141 14.13 15.17 -13.75
N ASN A 142 14.03 16.36 -13.15
CA ASN A 142 14.61 16.66 -11.82
C ASN A 142 13.63 16.41 -10.66
N ALA A 143 12.33 16.50 -10.96
CA ALA A 143 11.24 16.36 -10.01
C ALA A 143 9.99 15.86 -10.78
N PRO A 144 9.02 15.25 -10.09
CA PRO A 144 7.79 14.81 -10.73
C PRO A 144 7.01 15.99 -11.33
N GLU A 145 6.60 15.84 -12.58
CA GLU A 145 5.76 16.84 -13.24
C GLU A 145 4.34 16.89 -12.66
N VAL A 146 3.66 18.01 -12.87
CA VAL A 146 2.28 18.23 -12.39
C VAL A 146 1.34 17.15 -12.93
N GLY A 147 1.52 16.70 -14.18
CA GLY A 147 0.72 15.63 -14.78
C GLY A 147 0.86 14.30 -14.03
N PHE A 148 2.11 13.88 -13.75
CA PHE A 148 2.39 12.70 -12.94
C PHE A 148 1.78 12.80 -11.54
N GLN A 149 1.93 13.96 -10.89
CA GLN A 149 1.38 14.19 -9.55
C GLN A 149 -0.15 14.09 -9.54
N SER A 150 -0.81 14.76 -10.50
CA SER A 150 -2.26 14.76 -10.64
C SER A 150 -2.80 13.35 -10.90
N ASN A 151 -2.19 12.61 -11.82
CA ASN A 151 -2.57 11.24 -12.14
C ASN A 151 -2.41 10.33 -10.91
N THR A 152 -1.31 10.49 -10.17
CA THR A 152 -1.05 9.70 -8.96
C THR A 152 -2.10 9.96 -7.86
N ILE A 153 -2.51 11.21 -7.65
CA ILE A 153 -3.57 11.55 -6.69
C ILE A 153 -4.94 11.06 -7.17
N SER A 154 -5.23 11.19 -8.46
CA SER A 154 -6.46 10.68 -9.05
C SER A 154 -6.60 9.17 -8.88
N ALA A 155 -5.53 8.41 -9.15
CA ALA A 155 -5.48 6.96 -8.96
C ALA A 155 -5.74 6.58 -7.50
N LEU A 156 -5.09 7.26 -6.55
CA LEU A 156 -5.32 7.02 -5.12
C LEU A 156 -6.79 7.29 -4.73
N ASN A 157 -7.36 8.41 -5.15
CA ASN A 157 -8.73 8.76 -4.81
C ASN A 157 -9.73 7.76 -5.40
N ALA A 158 -9.48 7.27 -6.63
CA ALA A 158 -10.28 6.23 -7.25
C ALA A 158 -10.23 4.92 -6.45
N LEU A 159 -9.04 4.49 -6.00
CA LEU A 159 -8.89 3.30 -5.17
C LEU A 159 -9.59 3.45 -3.81
N ILE A 160 -9.44 4.60 -3.14
CA ILE A 160 -10.12 4.87 -1.87
C ILE A 160 -11.64 4.79 -2.05
N LEU A 161 -12.18 5.38 -3.12
CA LEU A 161 -13.62 5.36 -3.39
C LEU A 161 -14.12 3.96 -3.71
N ALA A 162 -13.42 3.22 -4.57
CA ALA A 162 -13.80 1.87 -4.99
C ALA A 162 -13.82 0.87 -3.83
N THR A 163 -12.96 1.08 -2.83
CA THR A 163 -12.82 0.17 -1.68
C THR A 163 -13.58 0.64 -0.43
N ALA A 164 -14.25 1.80 -0.46
CA ALA A 164 -14.77 2.45 0.75
C ALA A 164 -15.88 1.66 1.48
N GLU A 165 -16.63 0.81 0.76
CA GLU A 165 -17.80 0.11 1.31
C GLU A 165 -17.50 -1.32 1.77
N SER A 166 -16.52 -1.99 1.14
CA SER A 166 -16.23 -3.42 1.36
C SER A 166 -14.93 -3.62 2.15
N ASN A 167 -13.80 -3.24 1.56
CA ASN A 167 -12.47 -3.45 2.13
C ASN A 167 -11.63 -2.16 2.05
N PRO A 168 -11.90 -1.12 2.86
CA PRO A 168 -11.23 0.18 2.71
C PRO A 168 -9.71 0.09 2.74
N LEU A 169 -9.04 0.90 1.93
CA LEU A 169 -7.57 1.01 1.95
C LEU A 169 -7.05 1.45 3.33
N MET A 170 -6.09 0.69 3.85
CA MET A 170 -5.50 0.85 5.19
C MET A 170 -3.99 1.13 5.12
N VAL A 171 -3.47 1.74 6.19
CA VAL A 171 -2.05 1.73 6.54
C VAL A 171 -1.87 0.84 7.75
N TRP A 172 -0.97 -0.14 7.64
CA TRP A 172 -0.59 -0.98 8.76
C TRP A 172 0.68 -0.47 9.44
N ALA A 173 0.59 -0.26 10.76
CA ALA A 173 1.74 -0.08 11.62
C ALA A 173 2.10 -1.42 12.27
N HIS A 174 3.21 -2.02 11.83
CA HIS A 174 3.67 -3.32 12.33
C HIS A 174 3.89 -3.30 13.86
N PRO A 175 3.48 -4.37 14.59
CA PRO A 175 3.75 -4.52 16.01
C PRO A 175 5.25 -4.56 16.28
N GLN A 176 5.67 -4.01 17.41
CA GLN A 176 7.07 -4.04 17.82
C GLN A 176 7.16 -4.74 19.17
N PRO A 177 7.98 -5.80 19.29
CA PRO A 177 8.18 -6.44 20.58
C PRO A 177 8.87 -5.47 21.53
N VAL A 178 8.62 -5.65 22.82
CA VAL A 178 9.38 -4.94 23.86
C VAL A 178 10.85 -5.36 23.74
N THR A 179 11.76 -4.38 23.75
CA THR A 179 13.19 -4.63 23.88
C THR A 179 13.72 -3.90 25.11
N GLU A 180 14.95 -4.19 25.53
CA GLU A 180 15.58 -3.51 26.68
C GLU A 180 15.61 -1.98 26.52
N THR A 181 15.64 -1.48 25.29
CA THR A 181 15.79 -0.05 24.98
C THR A 181 14.53 0.61 24.44
N LYS A 182 13.48 -0.16 24.11
CA LYS A 182 12.27 0.37 23.48
C LYS A 182 11.02 -0.27 24.06
N PRO A 183 10.01 0.53 24.45
CA PRO A 183 8.72 -0.02 24.79
C PRO A 183 8.13 -0.74 23.58
N GLY A 184 7.41 -1.83 23.85
CA GLY A 184 6.66 -2.52 22.81
C GLY A 184 5.57 -1.62 22.24
N ARG A 185 5.13 -1.94 21.03
CA ARG A 185 4.06 -1.22 20.34
C ARG A 185 3.11 -2.23 19.74
N ALA A 186 1.84 -2.16 20.09
CA ALA A 186 0.81 -2.97 19.43
C ALA A 186 0.72 -2.60 17.94
N GLY A 187 0.41 -3.60 17.12
CA GLY A 187 0.10 -3.39 15.73
C GLY A 187 -1.29 -2.73 15.58
N ILE A 188 -1.46 -1.94 14.53
CA ILE A 188 -2.73 -1.26 14.24
C ILE A 188 -2.86 -1.03 12.75
N ILE A 189 -4.09 -1.09 12.24
CA ILE A 189 -4.47 -0.59 10.91
C ILE A 189 -5.20 0.74 11.05
N ALA A 190 -5.00 1.62 10.09
CA ALA A 190 -5.60 2.94 10.06
C ALA A 190 -6.08 3.26 8.64
N GLN A 191 -7.35 3.63 8.50
CA GLN A 191 -7.95 3.94 7.20
C GLN A 191 -7.27 5.13 6.53
N VAL A 192 -7.02 4.97 5.24
CA VAL A 192 -6.47 6.04 4.39
C VAL A 192 -7.59 7.00 4.02
N ASN A 193 -7.40 8.28 4.34
CA ASN A 193 -8.36 9.34 4.03
C ASN A 193 -7.90 10.23 2.87
N GLY A 194 -6.73 9.93 2.29
CA GLY A 194 -6.13 10.67 1.19
C GLY A 194 -4.61 10.53 1.15
N GLY A 195 -3.96 11.29 0.28
CA GLY A 195 -2.51 11.25 0.15
C GLY A 195 -1.93 12.46 -0.54
N SER A 196 -0.60 12.47 -0.67
CA SER A 196 0.15 13.49 -1.38
C SER A 196 1.34 12.86 -2.11
N VAL A 197 1.68 13.39 -3.28
CA VAL A 197 2.92 13.01 -3.96
C VAL A 197 4.07 13.81 -3.35
N TRP A 198 5.25 13.21 -3.30
CA TRP A 198 6.46 13.95 -2.94
C TRP A 198 6.91 14.81 -4.13
N ASP A 199 7.33 16.04 -3.89
CA ASP A 199 7.80 16.99 -4.89
C ASP A 199 9.23 16.68 -5.40
N LYS A 200 9.79 15.55 -4.98
CA LYS A 200 11.10 15.05 -5.38
C LYS A 200 11.01 13.57 -5.64
N TRP A 201 11.85 13.10 -6.55
CA TRP A 201 12.06 11.67 -6.71
C TRP A 201 12.60 11.06 -5.43
N ALA A 202 12.01 9.93 -5.03
CA ALA A 202 12.54 9.13 -3.95
C ALA A 202 13.65 8.23 -4.47
N VAL A 203 14.70 8.10 -3.66
CA VAL A 203 15.77 7.14 -3.90
C VAL A 203 15.70 6.08 -2.82
N LEU A 204 15.38 4.85 -3.21
CA LEU A 204 15.54 3.71 -2.33
C LEU A 204 17.04 3.40 -2.24
N ARG A 205 17.66 3.79 -1.13
CA ARG A 205 18.96 3.25 -0.77
C ARG A 205 18.76 1.80 -0.34
N SER A 206 19.66 0.90 -0.78
CA SER A 206 19.66 -0.51 -0.35
C SER A 206 19.37 -0.56 1.15
N ARG A 207 18.30 -1.28 1.50
CA ARG A 207 17.99 -1.58 2.89
C ARG A 207 18.72 -2.86 3.25
N ARG A 208 20.05 -2.75 3.34
CA ARG A 208 20.97 -3.70 3.97
C ARG A 208 20.64 -5.16 3.61
N ASP A 209 21.15 -5.59 2.46
CA ASP A 209 21.53 -6.98 2.21
C ASP A 209 22.33 -7.54 3.42
#